data_AF-A0A7L6L9L4-F1
#
_entry.id   AF-A0A7L6L9L4-F1
#
_cell.length_a   1.000
_cell.length_b   1.000
_cell.length_c   1.000
_cell.angle_alpha   90.00
_cell.angle_beta   90.00
_cell.angle_gamma   90.00
#
_symmetry.space_group_name_H-M   'P 1'
#
loop_
_entity.id
_entity.type
_entity.pdbx_description
1 polymer ?
#
loop_
_entity_poly.entity_id
_entity_poly.type
_entity_poly.pdbx_seq_one_letter_code
_entity_poly.pdbx_strand_id
1 'polypeptide(L)'
;MALNEGQLVTYALDEIIETVQNLTPMASKVTKYTPPAESMQRSSNTVWMPVEQEAPTQTGWDLTGNATGILELSVKCNMGDPDNDFFELRADDLRDERSYRRRIQASAKKLANNIESAIAKQATEMGSLVVHDTRAIGPSTGLSGWDFVSDAERLMFSRELNRDMGISYFLNPDDYRKAGRNLVDGDIFGRVPEEAYRNGTIQRQIAGFDEILRSPKLPAVTKSTATGVTVSGAQKFKPQAYTLDTDGNKENVDNRVATVTVSSTTGFKRGDKISFTGVKFLSQMAKNVLTDDATFSITRVIDSTHIEITPKPIALDDASLTKEEKAYANVNTSLADTTPVNVLNVATTTANVFWADDSIRLLSQPIPVTHELFAGMKTSSFSIPGIGVNGIFATQGDINTLSGKCRIAVWYSACAVRPEAIGVGLPNQAA
;
A
#
# COMPACT_ATOMS: atom_id res chain seq x y z
N MET A 1 -56.15 -42.76 10.29
CA MET A 1 -56.06 -42.58 8.83
C MET A 1 -54.59 -42.46 8.49
N ALA A 2 -54.04 -43.41 7.72
CA ALA A 2 -52.69 -43.30 7.19
C ALA A 2 -52.79 -42.72 5.76
N LEU A 3 -52.14 -41.59 5.52
CA LEU A 3 -52.08 -40.95 4.21
C LEU A 3 -50.71 -41.29 3.59
N ASN A 4 -50.71 -42.04 2.50
CA ASN A 4 -49.52 -42.33 1.73
C ASN A 4 -49.51 -41.40 0.52
N GLU A 5 -48.66 -40.37 0.56
CA GLU A 5 -48.45 -39.43 -0.54
C GLU A 5 -46.99 -39.39 -0.98
N GLY A 6 -46.77 -38.95 -2.23
CA GLY A 6 -45.43 -38.75 -2.75
C GLY A 6 -44.70 -37.69 -1.94
N GLN A 7 -43.49 -38.01 -1.47
CA GLN A 7 -42.66 -37.07 -0.72
C GLN A 7 -42.26 -35.90 -1.62
N LEU A 8 -42.60 -34.69 -1.23
CA LEU A 8 -42.16 -33.46 -1.88
C LEU A 8 -40.95 -32.88 -1.16
N VAL A 9 -40.01 -32.33 -1.91
CA VAL A 9 -38.90 -31.53 -1.37
C VAL A 9 -39.27 -30.07 -1.53
N THR A 10 -39.58 -29.40 -0.42
CA THR A 10 -39.80 -27.95 -0.40
C THR A 10 -38.47 -27.25 -0.22
N TYR A 11 -38.17 -26.30 -1.09
CA TYR A 11 -37.00 -25.42 -0.97
C TYR A 11 -37.47 -23.98 -0.76
N ALA A 12 -37.15 -23.40 0.40
CA ALA A 12 -37.53 -22.03 0.74
C ALA A 12 -36.63 -21.04 -0.01
N LEU A 13 -36.99 -20.75 -1.27
CA LEU A 13 -36.18 -19.93 -2.18
C LEU A 13 -36.04 -18.46 -1.75
N ASP A 14 -36.96 -17.97 -0.91
CA ASP A 14 -37.04 -16.57 -0.47
C ASP A 14 -36.20 -16.30 0.78
N GLU A 15 -35.91 -17.32 1.58
CA GLU A 15 -35.01 -17.25 2.74
C GLU A 15 -33.57 -17.42 2.27
N ILE A 16 -32.76 -16.35 2.37
CA ILE A 16 -31.33 -16.38 2.04
C ILE A 16 -30.53 -16.38 3.34
N ILE A 17 -29.70 -17.40 3.52
CA ILE A 17 -28.72 -17.42 4.59
C ILE A 17 -27.52 -16.57 4.17
N GLU A 18 -27.41 -15.36 4.72
CA GLU A 18 -26.26 -14.48 4.51
C GLU A 18 -25.09 -14.92 5.39
N THR A 19 -24.02 -15.43 4.79
CA THR A 19 -22.90 -16.05 5.53
C THR A 19 -21.67 -15.17 5.67
N VAL A 20 -21.53 -14.12 4.84
CA VAL A 20 -20.30 -13.31 4.78
C VAL A 20 -20.58 -11.82 4.57
N GLN A 21 -19.87 -11.01 5.35
CA GLN A 21 -19.82 -9.55 5.23
C GLN A 21 -18.43 -9.11 4.78
N ASN A 22 -18.37 -8.18 3.81
CA ASN A 22 -17.12 -7.62 3.32
C ASN A 22 -16.80 -6.29 4.03
N LEU A 23 -15.57 -6.12 4.50
CA LEU A 23 -15.08 -4.90 5.15
C LEU A 23 -14.00 -4.25 4.28
N THR A 24 -14.14 -2.97 3.94
CA THR A 24 -13.21 -2.23 3.06
C THR A 24 -12.78 -0.89 3.66
N PRO A 25 -12.15 -0.87 4.85
CA PRO A 25 -11.76 0.37 5.52
C PRO A 25 -10.67 1.15 4.76
N MET A 26 -9.67 0.49 4.18
CA MET A 26 -8.55 1.17 3.50
C MET A 26 -9.00 1.86 2.20
N ALA A 27 -9.86 1.19 1.42
CA ALA A 27 -10.43 1.74 0.19
C ALA A 27 -11.29 2.99 0.45
N SER A 28 -11.87 3.13 1.64
CA SER A 28 -12.61 4.35 2.02
C SER A 28 -11.67 5.55 2.26
N LYS A 29 -10.45 5.30 2.75
CA LYS A 29 -9.45 6.32 3.09
C LYS A 29 -8.60 6.78 1.91
N VAL A 30 -8.30 5.87 0.98
CA VAL A 30 -7.50 6.18 -0.19
C VAL A 30 -8.23 7.14 -1.15
N THR A 31 -7.50 8.14 -1.65
CA THR A 31 -8.00 9.06 -2.67
C THR A 31 -8.10 8.37 -4.03
N LYS A 32 -9.21 8.59 -4.74
CA LYS A 32 -9.44 8.02 -6.08
C LYS A 32 -9.04 9.03 -7.13
N TYR A 33 -8.30 8.59 -8.15
CA TYR A 33 -7.86 9.45 -9.25
C TYR A 33 -8.17 8.81 -10.60
N THR A 34 -8.86 9.56 -11.46
CA THR A 34 -9.28 9.11 -12.79
C THR A 34 -8.83 10.16 -13.80
N PRO A 35 -7.59 10.07 -14.33
CA PRO A 35 -7.12 10.97 -15.37
C PRO A 35 -7.93 10.78 -16.68
N PRO A 36 -7.85 11.74 -17.62
CA PRO A 36 -8.53 11.62 -18.91
C PRO A 36 -8.09 10.37 -19.69
N ALA A 37 -9.05 9.61 -20.20
CA ALA A 37 -8.78 8.31 -20.83
C ALA A 37 -7.92 8.39 -22.09
N GLU A 38 -8.11 9.44 -22.91
CA GLU A 38 -7.36 9.61 -24.16
C GLU A 38 -5.86 9.81 -23.92
N SER A 39 -5.49 10.63 -22.94
CA SER A 39 -4.08 10.86 -22.60
C SER A 39 -3.47 9.63 -21.95
N MET A 40 -4.22 8.90 -21.13
CA MET A 40 -3.79 7.62 -20.55
C MET A 40 -3.51 6.57 -21.63
N GLN A 41 -4.35 6.47 -22.65
CA GLN A 41 -4.12 5.55 -23.76
C GLN A 41 -2.85 5.88 -24.54
N ARG A 42 -2.62 7.17 -24.84
CA ARG A 42 -1.43 7.63 -25.58
C ARG A 42 -0.12 7.47 -24.78
N SER A 43 -0.21 7.52 -23.45
CA SER A 43 0.92 7.37 -22.53
C SER A 43 1.13 5.93 -22.05
N SER A 44 0.48 4.94 -22.69
CA SER A 44 0.57 3.53 -22.31
C SER A 44 0.23 3.29 -20.82
N ASN A 45 -0.84 3.94 -20.34
CA ASN A 45 -1.38 3.82 -18.99
C ASN A 45 -0.43 4.27 -17.87
N THR A 46 0.46 5.22 -18.18
CA THR A 46 1.39 5.80 -17.23
C THR A 46 1.05 7.27 -17.00
N VAL A 47 0.92 7.67 -15.74
CA VAL A 47 0.84 9.09 -15.36
C VAL A 47 2.01 9.47 -14.47
N TRP A 48 2.62 10.61 -14.75
CA TRP A 48 3.66 11.22 -13.92
C TRP A 48 3.04 12.32 -13.08
N MET A 49 3.38 12.34 -11.79
CA MET A 49 2.90 13.33 -10.83
C MET A 49 4.10 14.06 -10.24
N PRO A 50 4.10 15.41 -10.19
CA PRO A 50 5.16 16.15 -9.52
C PRO A 50 5.13 15.93 -8.02
N VAL A 51 6.31 15.95 -7.40
CA VAL A 51 6.51 15.99 -5.95
C VAL A 51 6.60 17.46 -5.51
N GLU A 52 6.30 17.72 -4.26
CA GLU A 52 6.51 19.05 -3.67
C GLU A 52 7.95 19.54 -3.86
N GLN A 53 8.10 20.85 -4.07
CA GLN A 53 9.39 21.46 -4.27
C GLN A 53 10.08 21.72 -2.93
N GLU A 54 11.33 21.28 -2.79
CA GLU A 54 12.21 21.62 -1.67
C GLU A 54 13.28 22.61 -2.14
N ALA A 55 13.51 23.67 -1.38
CA ALA A 55 14.44 24.74 -1.76
C ALA A 55 15.60 24.84 -0.76
N PRO A 56 16.86 24.92 -1.22
CA PRO A 56 17.99 25.21 -0.35
C PRO A 56 17.97 26.67 0.10
N THR A 57 18.38 26.93 1.34
CA THR A 57 18.60 28.29 1.85
C THR A 57 20.08 28.52 2.15
N GLN A 58 20.54 29.76 2.05
CA GLN A 58 21.94 30.15 2.23
C GLN A 58 22.02 31.45 3.03
N THR A 59 22.99 31.55 3.93
CA THR A 59 23.23 32.74 4.76
C THR A 59 24.36 33.59 4.18
N GLY A 60 24.26 34.91 4.28
CA GLY A 60 25.33 35.83 3.89
C GLY A 60 24.78 37.06 3.16
N TRP A 61 25.54 38.16 3.20
CA TRP A 61 25.19 39.39 2.49
C TRP A 61 25.61 39.37 1.02
N ASP A 62 26.68 38.63 0.69
CA ASP A 62 27.15 38.43 -0.68
C ASP A 62 26.71 37.05 -1.18
N LEU A 63 25.91 37.04 -2.24
CA LEU A 63 25.42 35.84 -2.92
C LEU A 63 25.93 35.74 -4.36
N THR A 64 26.98 36.49 -4.71
CA THR A 64 27.59 36.45 -6.06
C THR A 64 28.06 35.03 -6.37
N GLY A 65 27.57 34.45 -7.47
CA GLY A 65 27.89 33.07 -7.87
C GLY A 65 27.19 31.96 -7.08
N ASN A 66 26.30 32.31 -6.15
CA ASN A 66 25.57 31.35 -5.30
C ASN A 66 24.12 31.10 -5.73
N ALA A 67 23.73 31.57 -6.92
CA ALA A 67 22.40 31.32 -7.48
C ALA A 67 22.18 29.81 -7.69
N THR A 68 21.08 29.28 -7.14
CA THR A 68 20.71 27.86 -7.23
C THR A 68 19.74 27.62 -8.38
N GLY A 69 19.77 26.40 -8.92
CA GLY A 69 18.80 25.95 -9.92
C GLY A 69 17.43 25.63 -9.33
N ILE A 70 16.49 25.27 -10.20
CA ILE A 70 15.21 24.68 -9.84
C ILE A 70 15.27 23.19 -10.18
N LEU A 71 14.97 22.35 -9.20
CA LEU A 71 14.81 20.90 -9.36
C LEU A 71 13.41 20.52 -8.88
N GLU A 72 12.64 19.88 -9.75
CA GLU A 72 11.31 19.34 -9.42
C GLU A 72 11.32 17.85 -9.74
N LEU A 73 10.93 17.03 -8.76
CA LEU A 73 10.94 15.58 -8.87
C LEU A 73 9.58 15.06 -9.33
N SER A 74 9.58 13.90 -9.95
CA SER A 74 8.36 13.24 -10.41
C SER A 74 8.25 11.80 -9.89
N VAL A 75 7.00 11.36 -9.73
CA VAL A 75 6.60 10.02 -9.32
C VAL A 75 5.73 9.41 -10.41
N LYS A 76 5.95 8.12 -10.67
CA LYS A 76 5.21 7.37 -11.69
C LYS A 76 4.07 6.55 -11.08
N CYS A 77 2.87 6.65 -11.63
CA CYS A 77 1.77 5.71 -11.35
C CYS A 77 1.34 5.01 -12.63
N ASN A 78 1.28 3.68 -12.56
CA ASN A 78 0.89 2.82 -13.67
C ASN A 78 -0.44 2.13 -13.39
N MET A 79 -1.21 1.91 -14.45
CA MET A 79 -2.32 0.99 -14.39
C MET A 79 -1.85 -0.46 -14.49
N GLY A 80 -2.50 -1.37 -13.75
CA GLY A 80 -2.31 -2.81 -13.86
C GLY A 80 -3.30 -3.44 -14.82
N ASP A 81 -3.45 -4.76 -14.74
CA ASP A 81 -4.46 -5.50 -15.49
C ASP A 81 -5.87 -5.32 -14.89
N PRO A 82 -6.94 -5.37 -15.70
CA PRO A 82 -8.29 -5.33 -15.18
C PRO A 82 -8.63 -6.61 -14.41
N ASP A 83 -9.35 -6.45 -13.29
CA ASP A 83 -9.94 -7.54 -12.52
C ASP A 83 -11.27 -7.96 -13.17
N ASN A 84 -11.56 -9.26 -13.20
CA ASN A 84 -12.70 -9.80 -13.93
C ASN A 84 -13.38 -10.94 -13.16
N ASP A 85 -14.72 -10.95 -13.19
CA ASP A 85 -15.50 -12.18 -13.05
C ASP A 85 -16.10 -12.53 -14.40
N PHE A 86 -15.91 -13.77 -14.84
CA PHE A 86 -16.34 -14.26 -16.14
C PHE A 86 -17.00 -15.63 -16.01
N PHE A 87 -18.21 -15.75 -16.56
CA PHE A 87 -18.98 -16.98 -16.46
C PHE A 87 -19.96 -17.17 -17.61
N GLU A 88 -20.40 -18.40 -17.78
CA GLU A 88 -21.37 -18.79 -18.79
C GLU A 88 -22.53 -19.57 -18.18
N LEU A 89 -23.69 -19.47 -18.82
CA LEU A 89 -24.92 -20.18 -18.50
C LEU A 89 -25.54 -20.68 -19.79
N ARG A 90 -26.11 -21.90 -19.79
CA ARG A 90 -26.86 -22.41 -20.93
C ARG A 90 -28.31 -21.94 -20.87
N ALA A 91 -29.00 -21.90 -22.00
CA ALA A 91 -30.37 -21.39 -22.09
C ALA A 91 -31.39 -22.09 -21.15
N ASP A 92 -31.18 -23.36 -20.81
CA ASP A 92 -32.05 -24.11 -19.90
C ASP A 92 -31.82 -23.78 -18.41
N ASP A 93 -30.65 -23.26 -18.05
CA ASP A 93 -30.32 -22.82 -16.68
C ASP A 93 -30.92 -21.45 -16.33
N LEU A 94 -31.40 -20.71 -17.34
CA LEU A 94 -31.98 -19.37 -17.19
C LEU A 94 -33.51 -19.38 -16.98
N ARG A 95 -34.12 -20.56 -16.81
CA ARG A 95 -35.55 -20.65 -16.46
C ARG A 95 -35.86 -20.01 -15.11
N ASP A 96 -34.88 -19.98 -14.20
CA ASP A 96 -34.91 -19.20 -12.96
C ASP A 96 -33.70 -18.25 -12.89
N GLU A 97 -33.95 -16.94 -12.96
CA GLU A 97 -32.91 -15.92 -12.92
C GLU A 97 -32.29 -15.69 -11.54
N ARG A 98 -32.84 -16.26 -10.46
CA ARG A 98 -32.41 -15.96 -9.08
C ARG A 98 -30.92 -16.27 -8.86
N SER A 99 -30.46 -17.43 -9.30
CA SER A 99 -29.05 -17.85 -9.16
C SER A 99 -28.10 -16.93 -9.93
N TYR A 100 -28.53 -16.48 -11.11
CA TYR A 100 -27.79 -15.52 -11.92
C TYR A 100 -27.66 -14.15 -11.23
N ARG A 101 -28.77 -13.59 -10.72
CA ARG A 101 -28.77 -12.31 -10.00
C ARG A 101 -27.94 -12.36 -8.72
N ARG A 102 -28.00 -13.47 -7.99
CA ARG A 102 -27.18 -13.70 -6.78
C ARG A 102 -25.69 -13.73 -7.11
N ARG A 103 -25.31 -14.37 -8.23
CA ARG A 103 -23.91 -14.37 -8.69
C ARG A 103 -23.41 -12.95 -8.96
N ILE A 104 -24.17 -12.13 -9.67
CA ILE A 104 -23.79 -10.72 -9.94
C ILE A 104 -23.50 -9.95 -8.65
N GLN A 105 -24.35 -10.09 -7.63
CA GLN A 105 -24.15 -9.45 -6.33
C GLN A 105 -22.91 -9.99 -5.60
N ALA A 106 -22.66 -11.31 -5.67
CA ALA A 106 -21.47 -11.92 -5.09
C ALA A 106 -20.18 -11.41 -5.77
N SER A 107 -20.20 -11.25 -7.09
CA SER A 107 -19.08 -10.70 -7.86
C SER A 107 -18.78 -9.25 -7.46
N ALA A 108 -19.81 -8.43 -7.22
CA ALA A 108 -19.66 -7.07 -6.69
C ALA A 108 -18.87 -7.05 -5.38
N LYS A 109 -19.27 -7.91 -4.43
CA LYS A 109 -18.61 -8.04 -3.12
C LYS A 109 -17.18 -8.55 -3.26
N LYS A 110 -16.92 -9.48 -4.17
CA LYS A 110 -15.58 -10.04 -4.40
C LYS A 110 -14.62 -9.04 -5.04
N LEU A 111 -15.08 -8.28 -6.04
CA LEU A 111 -14.27 -7.23 -6.66
C LEU A 111 -13.93 -6.12 -5.66
N ALA A 112 -14.88 -5.74 -4.81
CA ALA A 112 -14.62 -4.82 -3.71
C ALA A 112 -13.55 -5.35 -2.74
N ASN A 113 -13.58 -6.65 -2.46
CA ASN A 113 -12.56 -7.29 -1.64
C ASN A 113 -11.17 -7.23 -2.27
N ASN A 114 -11.06 -7.50 -3.57
CA ASN A 114 -9.78 -7.51 -4.27
C ASN A 114 -9.11 -6.13 -4.28
N ILE A 115 -9.88 -5.05 -4.46
CA ILE A 115 -9.37 -3.66 -4.39
C ILE A 115 -8.74 -3.39 -3.02
N GLU A 116 -9.44 -3.73 -1.93
CA GLU A 116 -8.94 -3.56 -0.57
C GLU A 116 -7.65 -4.36 -0.31
N SER A 117 -7.60 -5.62 -0.78
CA SER A 117 -6.40 -6.45 -0.67
C SER A 117 -5.23 -5.92 -1.50
N ALA A 118 -5.50 -5.34 -2.68
CA ALA A 118 -4.46 -4.73 -3.51
C ALA A 118 -3.84 -3.50 -2.82
N ILE A 119 -4.66 -2.65 -2.19
CA ILE A 119 -4.18 -1.52 -1.39
C ILE A 119 -3.35 -2.00 -0.20
N ALA A 120 -3.84 -2.99 0.54
CA ALA A 120 -3.13 -3.57 1.70
C ALA A 120 -1.76 -4.12 1.33
N LYS A 121 -1.71 -4.87 0.21
CA LYS A 121 -0.49 -5.46 -0.33
C LYS A 121 0.49 -4.36 -0.77
N GLN A 122 0.02 -3.38 -1.53
CA GLN A 122 0.85 -2.27 -1.99
C GLN A 122 1.46 -1.49 -0.82
N ALA A 123 0.66 -1.19 0.22
CA ALA A 123 1.12 -0.49 1.40
C ALA A 123 2.17 -1.30 2.18
N THR A 124 1.94 -2.61 2.35
CA THR A 124 2.87 -3.48 3.07
C THR A 124 4.19 -3.69 2.30
N GLU A 125 4.12 -3.80 0.97
CA GLU A 125 5.30 -4.06 0.13
C GLU A 125 6.17 -2.82 -0.05
N MET A 126 5.57 -1.63 -0.16
CA MET A 126 6.29 -0.37 -0.40
C MET A 126 6.48 0.51 0.83
N GLY A 127 5.97 0.14 2.00
CA GLY A 127 6.13 0.93 3.23
C GLY A 127 7.60 1.08 3.62
N SER A 128 8.11 2.31 3.70
CA SER A 128 9.50 2.54 4.09
C SER A 128 9.70 2.53 5.59
N LEU A 129 8.72 3.04 6.35
CA LEU A 129 8.82 3.16 7.80
C LEU A 129 8.59 1.78 8.41
N VAL A 130 9.53 1.29 9.20
CA VAL A 130 9.41 -0.02 9.84
C VAL A 130 9.50 0.17 11.34
N VAL A 131 8.40 -0.09 12.04
CA VAL A 131 8.37 -0.17 13.49
C VAL A 131 8.39 -1.65 13.84
N HIS A 132 9.49 -2.13 14.42
CA HIS A 132 9.61 -3.52 14.82
C HIS A 132 9.91 -3.65 16.32
N ASP A 133 9.35 -4.66 16.96
CA ASP A 133 9.72 -5.03 18.33
C ASP A 133 9.91 -6.55 18.39
N THR A 134 10.92 -6.98 19.14
CA THR A 134 11.18 -8.40 19.39
C THR A 134 10.03 -9.07 20.13
N ARG A 135 9.28 -8.31 20.93
CA ARG A 135 8.15 -8.75 21.73
C ARG A 135 6.87 -8.69 20.92
N ALA A 136 5.95 -9.63 21.18
CA ALA A 136 4.58 -9.52 20.70
C ALA A 136 3.81 -8.45 21.51
N ILE A 137 2.79 -7.83 20.93
CA ILE A 137 1.89 -6.95 21.68
C ILE A 137 1.10 -7.79 22.69
N GLY A 138 1.02 -7.34 23.94
CA GLY A 138 0.20 -7.99 24.97
C GLY A 138 0.65 -7.70 26.40
N PRO A 139 -0.19 -8.03 27.40
CA PRO A 139 0.09 -7.67 28.78
C PRO A 139 1.23 -8.53 29.37
N SER A 140 1.35 -9.78 28.92
CA SER A 140 2.37 -10.73 29.37
C SER A 140 3.78 -10.43 28.84
N THR A 141 3.90 -9.62 27.79
CA THR A 141 5.18 -9.30 27.15
C THR A 141 5.70 -7.91 27.53
N GLY A 142 4.88 -7.09 28.20
CA GLY A 142 5.22 -5.72 28.57
C GLY A 142 5.33 -4.76 27.37
N LEU A 143 4.80 -5.14 26.20
CA LEU A 143 4.61 -4.25 25.06
C LEU A 143 3.13 -3.95 24.93
N SER A 144 2.72 -2.74 25.32
CA SER A 144 1.33 -2.33 25.17
C SER A 144 1.02 -1.99 23.71
N GLY A 145 -0.27 -2.09 23.35
CA GLY A 145 -0.72 -1.65 22.02
C GLY A 145 -0.57 -0.14 21.84
N TRP A 146 -0.60 0.62 22.95
CA TRP A 146 -0.40 2.06 22.93
C TRP A 146 1.04 2.41 22.60
N ASP A 147 2.02 1.77 23.27
CA ASP A 147 3.44 2.02 23.03
C ASP A 147 3.80 1.76 21.56
N PHE A 148 3.32 0.64 21.02
CA PHE A 148 3.59 0.25 19.64
C PHE A 148 2.98 1.21 18.61
N VAL A 149 1.77 1.70 18.84
CA VAL A 149 1.14 2.70 17.97
C VAL A 149 1.83 4.06 18.13
N SER A 150 2.20 4.45 19.34
CA SER A 150 2.85 5.74 19.61
C SER A 150 4.24 5.86 18.98
N ASP A 151 4.99 4.75 18.86
CA ASP A 151 6.29 4.77 18.18
C ASP A 151 6.14 5.00 16.67
N ALA A 152 5.06 4.50 16.06
CA ALA A 152 4.74 4.80 14.67
C ALA A 152 4.44 6.29 14.45
N GLU A 153 3.69 6.93 15.35
CA GLU A 153 3.43 8.36 15.27
C GLU A 153 4.70 9.18 15.51
N ARG A 154 5.50 8.82 16.53
CA ARG A 154 6.79 9.47 16.81
C ARG A 154 7.68 9.46 15.58
N LEU A 155 7.77 8.32 14.89
CA LEU A 155 8.59 8.18 13.69
C LEU A 155 8.07 9.03 12.52
N MET A 156 6.76 9.12 12.32
CA MET A 156 6.17 9.99 11.29
C MET A 156 6.33 11.47 11.62
N PHE A 157 6.10 11.85 12.88
CA PHE A 157 6.17 13.22 13.36
C PHE A 157 7.59 13.76 13.35
N SER A 158 8.55 13.00 13.86
CA SER A 158 9.97 13.40 13.90
C SER A 158 10.58 13.55 12.50
N ARG A 159 10.03 12.85 11.50
CA ARG A 159 10.39 13.02 10.09
C ARG A 159 9.59 14.12 9.37
N GLU A 160 8.63 14.75 10.04
CA GLU A 160 7.76 15.80 9.49
C GLU A 160 6.90 15.32 8.31
N LEU A 161 6.41 14.07 8.38
CA LEU A 161 5.64 13.43 7.30
C LEU A 161 4.12 13.59 7.46
N ASN A 162 3.65 14.08 8.61
CA ASN A 162 2.25 14.33 8.90
C ASN A 162 1.73 15.52 8.07
N ARG A 163 0.51 15.41 7.52
CA ARG A 163 -0.11 16.43 6.68
C ARG A 163 -1.58 16.66 7.05
N ASP A 164 -2.13 17.76 6.55
CA ASP A 164 -3.50 18.22 6.82
C ASP A 164 -4.61 17.22 6.46
N MET A 165 -4.34 16.25 5.57
CA MET A 165 -5.30 15.19 5.22
C MET A 165 -5.47 14.10 6.29
N GLY A 166 -4.62 14.13 7.33
CA GLY A 166 -4.66 13.20 8.45
C GLY A 166 -3.81 11.95 8.27
N ILE A 167 -3.69 11.20 9.36
CA ILE A 167 -2.92 9.96 9.46
C ILE A 167 -3.80 8.81 9.96
N SER A 168 -3.67 7.65 9.32
CA SER A 168 -4.47 6.46 9.60
C SER A 168 -3.59 5.29 10.01
N TYR A 169 -4.06 4.50 10.98
CA TYR A 169 -3.43 3.26 11.42
C TYR A 169 -4.40 2.08 11.27
N PHE A 170 -3.93 0.97 10.71
CA PHE A 170 -4.68 -0.26 10.49
C PHE A 170 -4.03 -1.41 11.26
N LEU A 171 -4.71 -1.88 12.30
CA LEU A 171 -4.32 -3.06 13.07
C LEU A 171 -4.88 -4.33 12.43
N ASN A 172 -4.10 -5.40 12.50
CA ASN A 172 -4.59 -6.74 12.26
C ASN A 172 -5.58 -7.15 13.38
N PRO A 173 -6.46 -8.14 13.15
CA PRO A 173 -7.49 -8.51 14.13
C PRO A 173 -6.92 -8.98 15.48
N ASP A 174 -5.79 -9.68 15.47
CA ASP A 174 -5.20 -10.28 16.67
C ASP A 174 -4.54 -9.23 17.57
N ASP A 175 -3.76 -8.32 17.00
CA ASP A 175 -3.10 -7.25 17.76
C ASP A 175 -4.11 -6.20 18.19
N TYR A 176 -5.17 -5.95 17.41
CA TYR A 176 -6.31 -5.14 17.86
C TYR A 176 -6.95 -5.73 19.12
N ARG A 177 -7.18 -7.04 19.15
CA ARG A 177 -7.73 -7.74 20.32
C ARG A 177 -6.78 -7.65 21.51
N LYS A 178 -5.47 -7.84 21.31
CA LYS A 178 -4.47 -7.74 22.39
C LYS A 178 -4.33 -6.31 22.91
N ALA A 179 -4.41 -5.30 22.04
CA ALA A 179 -4.45 -3.90 22.44
C ALA A 179 -5.68 -3.59 23.31
N GLY A 180 -6.86 -4.09 22.94
CA GLY A 180 -8.06 -3.99 23.76
C GLY A 180 -7.94 -4.74 25.09
N ARG A 181 -7.29 -5.92 25.11
CA ARG A 181 -7.05 -6.68 26.34
C ARG A 181 -6.20 -5.91 27.34
N ASN A 182 -5.19 -5.17 26.88
CA ASN A 182 -4.35 -4.34 27.74
C ASN A 182 -5.15 -3.25 28.49
N LEU A 183 -6.24 -2.75 27.89
CA LEU A 183 -7.08 -1.72 28.51
C LEU A 183 -7.96 -2.27 29.64
N VAL A 184 -8.22 -3.58 29.67
CA VAL A 184 -9.13 -4.24 30.62
C VAL A 184 -8.39 -5.13 31.61
N ASP A 185 -7.05 -5.07 31.64
CA ASP A 185 -6.24 -5.92 32.52
C ASP A 185 -6.20 -5.38 33.96
N GLY A 186 -6.47 -4.08 34.15
CA GLY A 186 -6.63 -3.43 35.46
C GLY A 186 -8.09 -3.18 35.85
N ASP A 187 -8.28 -2.40 36.93
CA ASP A 187 -9.62 -2.01 37.39
C ASP A 187 -10.36 -1.20 36.31
N ILE A 188 -11.57 -1.65 35.97
CA ILE A 188 -12.42 -1.02 34.96
C ILE A 188 -13.08 0.21 35.57
N PHE A 189 -12.38 1.34 35.50
CA PHE A 189 -12.88 2.62 35.95
C PHE A 189 -12.73 3.68 34.86
N GLY A 190 -13.85 4.34 34.52
CA GLY A 190 -13.89 5.37 33.47
C GLY A 190 -14.24 4.83 32.09
N ARG A 191 -14.49 5.76 31.17
CA ARG A 191 -15.14 5.49 29.87
C ARG A 191 -14.33 4.58 28.94
N VAL A 192 -13.01 4.75 28.89
CA VAL A 192 -12.13 4.00 27.97
C VAL A 192 -12.08 2.50 28.27
N PRO A 193 -11.74 2.05 29.50
CA PRO A 193 -11.74 0.62 29.83
C PRO A 193 -13.15 0.02 29.82
N GLU A 194 -14.18 0.79 30.17
CA GLU A 194 -15.59 0.34 30.12
C GLU A 194 -16.07 0.08 28.68
N GLU A 195 -15.78 1.00 27.75
CA GLU A 195 -16.10 0.81 26.32
C GLU A 195 -15.27 -0.34 25.71
N ALA A 196 -14.00 -0.48 26.09
CA ALA A 196 -13.18 -1.60 25.65
C ALA A 196 -13.73 -2.95 26.16
N TYR A 197 -14.20 -3.02 27.41
CA TYR A 197 -14.80 -4.23 27.98
C TYR A 197 -16.15 -4.57 27.35
N ARG A 198 -17.03 -3.58 27.16
CA ARG A 198 -18.39 -3.80 26.62
C ARG A 198 -18.43 -4.05 25.12
N ASN A 199 -17.68 -3.26 24.35
CA ASN A 199 -17.77 -3.24 22.89
C ASN A 199 -16.58 -3.91 22.21
N GLY A 200 -15.50 -4.23 22.95
CA GLY A 200 -14.28 -4.81 22.39
C GLY A 200 -13.55 -3.83 21.46
N THR A 201 -13.78 -2.53 21.61
CA THR A 201 -13.20 -1.47 20.77
C THR A 201 -12.10 -0.73 21.49
N ILE A 202 -10.99 -0.46 20.81
CA ILE A 202 -10.07 0.61 21.21
C ILE A 202 -10.60 1.95 20.69
N GLN A 203 -10.22 3.05 21.34
CA GLN A 203 -10.59 4.38 20.90
C GLN A 203 -10.12 4.65 19.46
N ARG A 204 -10.89 5.43 18.70
CA ARG A 204 -10.55 5.71 17.29
C ARG A 204 -9.37 6.66 17.14
N GLN A 205 -9.13 7.51 18.12
CA GLN A 205 -8.01 8.45 18.16
C GLN A 205 -7.08 8.05 19.30
N ILE A 206 -5.87 7.61 18.97
CA ILE A 206 -4.84 7.22 19.94
C ILE A 206 -3.49 7.70 19.44
N ALA A 207 -2.67 8.23 20.35
CA ALA A 207 -1.27 8.58 20.11
C ALA A 207 -1.06 9.45 18.86
N GLY A 208 -1.90 10.48 18.67
CA GLY A 208 -1.78 11.43 17.56
C GLY A 208 -2.44 10.98 16.25
N PHE A 209 -2.80 9.70 16.09
CA PHE A 209 -3.51 9.24 14.89
C PHE A 209 -4.97 9.71 14.86
N ASP A 210 -5.43 10.16 13.69
CA ASP A 210 -6.81 10.60 13.49
C ASP A 210 -7.79 9.43 13.52
N GLU A 211 -7.40 8.31 12.91
CA GLU A 211 -8.20 7.10 12.90
C GLU A 211 -7.38 5.82 13.02
N ILE A 212 -7.74 5.01 14.01
CA ILE A 212 -7.29 3.64 14.17
C ILE A 212 -8.42 2.69 13.82
N LEU A 213 -8.16 1.87 12.80
CA LEU A 213 -9.09 0.91 12.26
C LEU A 213 -8.49 -0.49 12.34
N ARG A 214 -9.34 -1.50 12.13
CA ARG A 214 -8.90 -2.89 11.97
C ARG A 214 -9.26 -3.38 10.59
N SER A 215 -8.37 -4.16 9.98
CA SER A 215 -8.64 -4.79 8.69
C SER A 215 -8.25 -6.27 8.72
N PRO A 216 -9.16 -7.19 8.34
CA PRO A 216 -8.84 -8.61 8.25
C PRO A 216 -7.97 -8.96 7.03
N LYS A 217 -7.66 -7.98 6.17
CA LYS A 217 -7.02 -8.19 4.87
C LYS A 217 -5.56 -7.76 4.85
N LEU A 218 -5.00 -7.39 6.00
CA LEU A 218 -3.59 -7.07 6.11
C LEU A 218 -2.75 -8.33 5.86
N PRO A 219 -1.80 -8.29 4.92
CA PRO A 219 -1.01 -9.46 4.56
C PRO A 219 0.04 -9.79 5.63
N ALA A 220 0.48 -11.04 5.64
CA ALA A 220 1.64 -11.44 6.43
C ALA A 220 2.94 -11.04 5.72
N VAL A 221 3.88 -10.46 6.48
CA VAL A 221 5.25 -10.25 6.04
C VAL A 221 6.03 -11.49 6.40
N THR A 222 6.46 -12.24 5.39
CA THR A 222 7.21 -13.47 5.60
C THR A 222 8.66 -13.15 5.96
N LYS A 223 9.24 -13.90 6.90
CA LYS A 223 10.66 -13.90 7.26
C LYS A 223 11.58 -13.87 6.03
N SER A 224 12.61 -13.03 6.03
CA SER A 224 13.70 -13.13 5.05
C SER A 224 14.71 -14.19 5.48
N THR A 225 15.36 -14.83 4.51
CA THR A 225 16.41 -15.83 4.77
C THR A 225 17.81 -15.29 4.46
N ALA A 226 17.89 -14.05 3.97
CA ALA A 226 19.15 -13.37 3.71
C ALA A 226 19.93 -13.18 5.02
N THR A 227 21.23 -13.43 4.96
CA THR A 227 22.15 -13.27 6.10
C THR A 227 23.54 -12.88 5.58
N GLY A 228 24.26 -12.08 6.36
CA GLY A 228 25.65 -11.70 6.05
C GLY A 228 25.82 -10.87 4.78
N VAL A 229 24.77 -10.19 4.30
CA VAL A 229 24.85 -9.36 3.09
C VAL A 229 25.43 -7.99 3.43
N THR A 230 26.41 -7.56 2.64
CA THR A 230 27.00 -6.22 2.67
C THR A 230 26.77 -5.47 1.36
N VAL A 231 26.79 -4.14 1.41
CA VAL A 231 26.89 -3.27 0.23
C VAL A 231 28.21 -3.52 -0.49
N SER A 232 28.19 -3.53 -1.83
CA SER A 232 29.36 -3.72 -2.68
C SER A 232 29.78 -2.38 -3.29
N GLY A 233 30.91 -1.83 -2.83
CA GLY A 233 31.42 -0.54 -3.25
C GLY A 233 30.65 0.64 -2.66
N ALA A 234 31.31 1.80 -2.55
CA ALA A 234 30.65 3.03 -2.11
C ALA A 234 29.65 3.50 -3.18
N GLN A 235 28.40 3.75 -2.78
CA GLN A 235 27.30 4.10 -3.67
C GLN A 235 26.64 5.41 -3.25
N LYS A 236 26.39 6.27 -4.24
CA LYS A 236 25.80 7.59 -4.10
C LYS A 236 24.60 7.72 -5.02
N PHE A 237 23.58 8.42 -4.56
CA PHE A 237 22.33 8.59 -5.30
C PHE A 237 21.98 10.06 -5.40
N LYS A 238 21.66 10.49 -6.62
CA LYS A 238 21.19 11.86 -6.89
C LYS A 238 19.70 11.89 -7.19
N PRO A 239 18.97 12.90 -6.68
CA PRO A 239 17.63 13.20 -7.16
C PRO A 239 17.72 13.78 -8.58
N GLN A 240 16.91 13.27 -9.50
CA GLN A 240 16.93 13.73 -10.89
C GLN A 240 15.51 13.81 -11.43
N ALA A 241 15.20 14.90 -12.13
CA ALA A 241 13.92 15.02 -12.84
C ALA A 241 13.90 14.16 -14.11
N TYR A 242 15.01 14.17 -14.85
CA TYR A 242 15.20 13.41 -16.07
C TYR A 242 16.63 12.89 -16.21
N THR A 243 16.80 11.87 -17.03
CA THR A 243 18.08 11.41 -17.56
C THR A 243 18.09 11.58 -19.07
N LEU A 244 19.29 11.71 -19.65
CA LEU A 244 19.45 11.72 -21.09
C LEU A 244 19.52 10.27 -21.57
N ASP A 245 18.74 9.93 -22.60
CA ASP A 245 18.91 8.67 -23.32
C ASP A 245 20.21 8.71 -24.16
N THR A 246 20.53 7.60 -24.83
CA THR A 246 21.75 7.50 -25.67
C THR A 246 21.74 8.49 -26.84
N ASP A 247 20.57 8.96 -27.26
CA ASP A 247 20.35 9.86 -28.39
C ASP A 247 20.24 11.33 -27.95
N GLY A 248 20.28 11.60 -26.63
CA GLY A 248 20.19 12.92 -26.03
C GLY A 248 18.78 13.43 -25.71
N ASN A 249 17.73 12.62 -25.85
CA ASN A 249 16.39 12.98 -25.40
C ASN A 249 16.25 12.85 -23.88
N LYS A 250 15.30 13.59 -23.31
CA LYS A 250 15.04 13.59 -21.87
C LYS A 250 13.99 12.55 -21.51
N GLU A 251 14.34 11.58 -20.68
CA GLU A 251 13.43 10.62 -20.09
C GLU A 251 13.19 10.92 -18.61
N ASN A 252 11.93 10.88 -18.19
CA ASN A 252 11.55 11.13 -16.79
C ASN A 252 12.06 10.01 -15.88
N VAL A 253 12.51 10.40 -14.67
CA VAL A 253 13.01 9.46 -13.66
C VAL A 253 12.02 9.34 -12.50
N ASP A 254 11.73 8.11 -12.06
CA ASP A 254 10.98 7.86 -10.82
C ASP A 254 11.91 7.99 -9.61
N ASN A 255 11.63 8.96 -8.74
CA ASN A 255 12.50 9.24 -7.59
C ASN A 255 12.21 8.41 -6.34
N ARG A 256 11.22 7.50 -6.38
CA ARG A 256 10.91 6.65 -5.22
C ARG A 256 11.85 5.47 -5.05
N VAL A 257 12.59 5.08 -6.08
CA VAL A 257 13.38 3.85 -6.10
C VAL A 257 14.86 4.10 -6.36
N ALA A 258 15.70 3.20 -5.86
CA ALA A 258 17.13 3.16 -6.12
C ALA A 258 17.60 1.72 -6.29
N THR A 259 18.51 1.49 -7.24
CA THR A 259 19.19 0.20 -7.38
C THR A 259 20.48 0.22 -6.58
N VAL A 260 20.61 -0.71 -5.64
CA VAL A 260 21.78 -0.88 -4.78
C VAL A 260 22.49 -2.17 -5.16
N THR A 261 23.81 -2.10 -5.34
CA THR A 261 24.65 -3.30 -5.53
C THR A 261 25.06 -3.86 -4.17
N VAL A 262 24.77 -5.13 -3.95
CA VAL A 262 25.08 -5.88 -2.74
C VAL A 262 25.93 -7.10 -3.08
N SER A 263 26.53 -7.71 -2.06
CA SER A 263 27.41 -8.89 -2.20
C SER A 263 26.66 -10.13 -2.68
N SER A 264 25.40 -10.30 -2.30
CA SER A 264 24.51 -11.35 -2.77
C SER A 264 23.05 -10.97 -2.54
N THR A 265 22.17 -11.33 -3.46
CA THR A 265 20.71 -11.17 -3.30
C THR A 265 20.03 -12.45 -2.80
N THR A 266 20.80 -13.49 -2.51
CA THR A 266 20.27 -14.79 -2.09
C THR A 266 19.46 -14.66 -0.80
N GLY A 267 18.20 -15.10 -0.84
CA GLY A 267 17.29 -15.09 0.31
C GLY A 267 16.45 -13.83 0.45
N PHE A 268 16.70 -12.77 -0.34
CA PHE A 268 15.84 -11.60 -0.42
C PHE A 268 14.65 -11.84 -1.36
N LYS A 269 13.53 -11.17 -1.03
CA LYS A 269 12.33 -11.13 -1.86
C LYS A 269 11.67 -9.74 -1.80
N ARG A 270 10.78 -9.48 -2.76
CA ARG A 270 9.93 -8.28 -2.76
C ARG A 270 9.16 -8.16 -1.45
N GLY A 271 9.20 -6.97 -0.85
CA GLY A 271 8.55 -6.66 0.42
C GLY A 271 9.40 -6.94 1.66
N ASP A 272 10.61 -7.50 1.54
CA ASP A 272 11.53 -7.58 2.66
C ASP A 272 11.92 -6.18 3.17
N LYS A 273 12.15 -6.10 4.49
CA LYS A 273 12.42 -4.86 5.20
C LYS A 273 13.87 -4.87 5.67
N ILE A 274 14.61 -3.82 5.33
CA ILE A 274 16.05 -3.74 5.61
C ILE A 274 16.44 -2.38 6.19
N SER A 275 17.60 -2.33 6.83
CA SER A 275 18.31 -1.10 7.17
C SER A 275 19.81 -1.24 6.86
N PHE A 276 20.48 -0.11 6.65
CA PHE A 276 21.93 -0.08 6.47
C PHE A 276 22.58 0.45 7.75
N THR A 277 23.56 -0.28 8.27
CA THR A 277 24.20 0.07 9.54
C THR A 277 24.86 1.46 9.46
N GLY A 278 24.50 2.35 10.38
CA GLY A 278 25.05 3.71 10.46
C GLY A 278 24.33 4.77 9.62
N VAL A 279 23.40 4.35 8.75
CA VAL A 279 22.54 5.26 7.99
C VAL A 279 21.32 5.59 8.83
N LYS A 280 21.09 6.87 9.08
CA LYS A 280 20.03 7.40 9.94
C LYS A 280 19.10 8.30 9.17
N PHE A 281 17.84 8.36 9.61
CA PHE A 281 16.88 9.28 9.03
C PHE A 281 17.26 10.75 9.29
N LEU A 282 16.79 11.62 8.40
CA LEU A 282 16.75 13.06 8.60
C LEU A 282 15.30 13.53 8.77
N SER A 283 15.10 14.62 9.51
CA SER A 283 13.85 15.38 9.42
C SER A 283 13.76 16.06 8.05
N GLN A 284 12.61 16.01 7.38
CA GLN A 284 12.52 16.42 5.97
C GLN A 284 12.74 17.92 5.77
N MET A 285 12.25 18.80 6.62
CA MET A 285 12.45 20.24 6.48
C MET A 285 13.72 20.71 7.20
N ALA A 286 13.85 20.38 8.49
CA ALA A 286 14.96 20.89 9.29
C ALA A 286 16.32 20.21 9.03
N LYS A 287 16.34 19.05 8.36
CA LYS A 287 17.53 18.24 8.07
C LYS A 287 18.37 17.88 9.32
N ASN A 288 17.72 17.75 10.48
CA ASN A 288 18.36 17.25 11.69
C ASN A 288 18.53 15.74 11.62
N VAL A 289 19.66 15.23 12.11
CA VAL A 289 19.91 13.79 12.20
C VAL A 289 19.07 13.18 13.32
N LEU A 290 18.23 12.22 12.97
CA LEU A 290 17.40 11.47 13.91
C LEU A 290 18.20 10.32 14.54
N THR A 291 17.70 9.78 15.65
CA THR A 291 18.33 8.66 16.36
C THR A 291 18.11 7.32 15.67
N ASP A 292 16.93 7.16 15.07
CA ASP A 292 16.50 5.93 14.42
C ASP A 292 17.25 5.68 13.10
N ASP A 293 17.61 4.41 12.87
CA ASP A 293 18.24 4.00 11.62
C ASP A 293 17.24 4.08 10.46
N ALA A 294 17.75 4.42 9.27
CA ALA A 294 16.95 4.52 8.07
C ALA A 294 16.49 3.13 7.61
N THR A 295 15.18 2.97 7.43
CA THR A 295 14.55 1.72 7.01
C THR A 295 14.08 1.79 5.56
N PHE A 296 14.21 0.67 4.85
CA PHE A 296 13.93 0.55 3.42
C PHE A 296 13.14 -0.72 3.12
N SER A 297 12.37 -0.68 2.04
CA SER A 297 11.66 -1.85 1.49
C SER A 297 12.27 -2.27 0.16
N ILE A 298 12.42 -3.57 -0.06
CA ILE A 298 12.84 -4.12 -1.36
C ILE A 298 11.63 -4.16 -2.31
N THR A 299 11.66 -3.39 -3.40
CA THR A 299 10.59 -3.39 -4.42
C THR A 299 10.75 -4.53 -5.40
N ARG A 300 11.99 -4.93 -5.72
CA ARG A 300 12.32 -6.04 -6.61
C ARG A 300 13.77 -6.49 -6.42
N VAL A 301 14.02 -7.79 -6.60
CA VAL A 301 15.38 -8.33 -6.79
C VAL A 301 15.63 -8.40 -8.30
N ILE A 302 16.65 -7.69 -8.79
CA ILE A 302 16.91 -7.56 -10.23
C ILE A 302 17.73 -8.75 -10.73
N ASP A 303 18.83 -9.05 -10.04
CA ASP A 303 19.74 -10.15 -10.35
C ASP A 303 20.44 -10.67 -9.08
N SER A 304 21.53 -11.42 -9.23
CA SER A 304 22.30 -12.01 -8.11
C SER A 304 23.02 -11.00 -7.21
N THR A 305 23.16 -9.75 -7.64
CA THR A 305 23.93 -8.68 -6.97
C THR A 305 23.19 -7.35 -6.84
N HIS A 306 22.08 -7.14 -7.55
CA HIS A 306 21.34 -5.87 -7.55
C HIS A 306 19.95 -6.02 -6.95
N ILE A 307 19.66 -5.17 -5.95
CA ILE A 307 18.33 -5.00 -5.37
C ILE A 307 17.80 -3.60 -5.66
N GLU A 308 16.49 -3.49 -5.85
CA GLU A 308 15.79 -2.21 -5.96
C GLU A 308 15.07 -1.92 -4.64
N ILE A 309 15.33 -0.75 -4.06
CA ILE A 309 14.83 -0.34 -2.74
C ILE A 309 14.03 0.96 -2.80
N THR A 310 13.17 1.18 -1.80
CA THR A 310 12.43 2.43 -1.60
C THR A 310 12.47 2.88 -0.12
N PRO A 311 12.60 4.20 0.16
CA PRO A 311 12.87 5.31 -0.76
C PRO A 311 14.33 5.31 -1.26
N LYS A 312 14.65 6.18 -2.23
CA LYS A 312 16.02 6.42 -2.67
C LYS A 312 16.83 7.07 -1.52
N PRO A 313 17.97 6.50 -1.08
CA PRO A 313 18.77 7.09 0.00
C PRO A 313 19.64 8.24 -0.52
N ILE A 314 19.17 9.47 -0.36
CA ILE A 314 19.89 10.69 -0.76
C ILE A 314 20.63 11.23 0.46
N ALA A 315 21.96 11.20 0.40
CA ALA A 315 22.84 11.52 1.50
C ALA A 315 23.12 13.02 1.62
N LEU A 316 22.94 13.57 2.83
CA LEU A 316 23.21 14.99 3.13
C LEU A 316 24.71 15.33 3.05
N ASP A 317 25.58 14.41 3.45
CA ASP A 317 27.04 14.59 3.47
C ASP A 317 27.72 14.42 2.10
N ASP A 318 26.98 14.06 1.05
CA ASP A 318 27.55 13.84 -0.26
C ASP A 318 28.00 15.16 -0.90
N ALA A 319 29.32 15.34 -1.01
CA ALA A 319 29.93 16.51 -1.66
C ALA A 319 29.64 16.60 -3.18
N SER A 320 29.15 15.54 -3.81
CA SER A 320 28.87 15.52 -5.25
C SER A 320 27.52 16.15 -5.63
N LEU A 321 26.60 16.26 -4.67
CA LEU A 321 25.28 16.84 -4.89
C LEU A 321 25.34 18.37 -4.96
N THR A 322 24.57 18.95 -5.88
CA THR A 322 24.36 20.39 -5.92
C THR A 322 23.51 20.86 -4.72
N LYS A 323 23.45 22.18 -4.48
CA LYS A 323 22.69 22.73 -3.33
C LYS A 323 21.21 22.37 -3.44
N GLU A 324 20.62 22.46 -4.62
CA GLU A 324 19.24 22.07 -4.89
C GLU A 324 19.01 20.56 -4.78
N GLU A 325 19.96 19.72 -5.16
CA GLU A 325 19.86 18.28 -4.95
C GLU A 325 19.94 17.90 -3.47
N LYS A 326 20.79 18.57 -2.69
CA LYS A 326 20.91 18.38 -1.23
C LYS A 326 19.65 18.77 -0.47
N ALA A 327 18.83 19.67 -1.03
CA ALA A 327 17.56 20.01 -0.42
C ALA A 327 16.70 18.75 -0.22
N TYR A 328 16.75 17.78 -1.15
CA TYR A 328 16.00 16.52 -1.08
C TYR A 328 16.65 15.40 -0.26
N ALA A 329 17.71 15.69 0.52
CA ALA A 329 18.37 14.67 1.33
C ALA A 329 17.43 14.11 2.41
N ASN A 330 17.43 12.77 2.55
CA ASN A 330 16.59 12.03 3.50
C ASN A 330 17.39 11.12 4.45
N VAL A 331 18.67 10.89 4.16
CA VAL A 331 19.60 10.16 5.03
C VAL A 331 20.85 10.97 5.32
N ASN A 332 21.45 10.72 6.48
CA ASN A 332 22.63 11.44 6.94
C ASN A 332 23.88 11.20 6.07
N THR A 333 24.10 9.96 5.63
CA THR A 333 25.36 9.56 4.97
C THR A 333 25.15 8.61 3.79
N SER A 334 26.09 8.63 2.85
CA SER A 334 26.11 7.73 1.68
C SER A 334 26.41 6.27 2.07
N LEU A 335 26.04 5.33 1.21
CA LEU A 335 26.32 3.91 1.46
C LEU A 335 27.82 3.63 1.24
N ALA A 336 28.53 3.32 2.32
CA ALA A 336 29.94 2.96 2.25
C ALA A 336 30.14 1.52 1.78
N ASP A 337 31.31 1.24 1.22
CA ASP A 337 31.70 -0.14 0.88
C ASP A 337 31.67 -1.02 2.13
N THR A 338 31.24 -2.28 1.98
CA THR A 338 31.11 -3.28 3.04
C THR A 338 30.09 -2.95 4.15
N THR A 339 29.26 -1.90 4.00
CA THR A 339 28.20 -1.58 4.97
C THR A 339 27.26 -2.79 5.16
N PRO A 340 27.07 -3.29 6.39
CA PRO A 340 26.16 -4.42 6.65
C PRO A 340 24.70 -4.05 6.39
N VAL A 341 23.99 -4.95 5.70
CA VAL A 341 22.54 -4.87 5.45
C VAL A 341 21.82 -5.69 6.51
N ASN A 342 21.06 -5.02 7.37
CA ASN A 342 20.28 -5.65 8.42
C ASN A 342 18.89 -5.99 7.89
N VAL A 343 18.40 -7.19 8.21
CA VAL A 343 17.02 -7.62 7.92
C VAL A 343 16.14 -7.33 9.12
N LEU A 344 15.02 -6.63 8.91
CA LEU A 344 14.09 -6.23 9.97
C LEU A 344 12.93 -7.23 10.13
N ASN A 345 12.56 -7.95 9.06
CA ASN A 345 11.56 -9.01 9.08
C ASN A 345 12.19 -10.38 9.37
N VAL A 346 12.60 -10.58 10.62
CA VAL A 346 13.29 -11.80 11.08
C VAL A 346 12.30 -12.96 11.30
N ALA A 347 11.06 -12.65 11.68
CA ALA A 347 9.99 -13.63 11.91
C ALA A 347 8.75 -13.31 11.08
N THR A 348 8.05 -14.34 10.60
CA THR A 348 6.80 -14.16 9.88
C THR A 348 5.72 -13.64 10.82
N THR A 349 5.16 -12.47 10.51
CA THR A 349 4.09 -11.84 11.31
C THR A 349 3.06 -11.17 10.40
N THR A 350 1.84 -11.00 10.88
CA THR A 350 0.81 -10.24 10.17
C THR A 350 1.09 -8.75 10.33
N ALA A 351 1.25 -8.03 9.23
CA ALA A 351 1.57 -6.61 9.26
C ALA A 351 0.45 -5.79 9.91
N ASN A 352 0.85 -4.79 10.69
CA ASN A 352 0.04 -3.61 10.96
C ASN A 352 0.50 -2.51 9.99
N VAL A 353 -0.40 -1.72 9.42
CA VAL A 353 -0.03 -0.74 8.38
C VAL A 353 -0.49 0.64 8.81
N PHE A 354 0.33 1.65 8.58
CA PHE A 354 0.00 3.04 8.88
C PHE A 354 0.49 3.95 7.76
N TRP A 355 -0.19 5.09 7.55
CA TRP A 355 0.22 6.05 6.53
C TRP A 355 -0.37 7.43 6.80
N ALA A 356 0.18 8.44 6.11
CA ALA A 356 -0.54 9.69 5.85
C ALA A 356 -1.53 9.48 4.70
N ASP A 357 -2.75 10.01 4.82
CA ASP A 357 -3.88 9.67 3.92
C ASP A 357 -3.65 10.10 2.45
N ASP A 358 -2.65 10.94 2.18
CA ASP A 358 -2.23 11.35 0.83
C ASP A 358 -1.21 10.41 0.17
N SER A 359 -0.73 9.40 0.90
CA SER A 359 0.41 8.55 0.48
C SER A 359 0.05 7.51 -0.56
N ILE A 360 -1.20 7.05 -0.58
CA ILE A 360 -1.72 6.05 -1.52
C ILE A 360 -2.84 6.66 -2.35
N ARG A 361 -2.81 6.39 -3.66
CA ARG A 361 -3.88 6.74 -4.61
C ARG A 361 -4.39 5.49 -5.31
N LEU A 362 -5.70 5.42 -5.50
CA LEU A 362 -6.34 4.41 -6.32
C LEU A 362 -6.59 4.99 -7.71
N LEU A 363 -5.75 4.59 -8.66
CA LEU A 363 -5.91 4.95 -10.06
C LEU A 363 -7.01 4.06 -10.64
N SER A 364 -7.96 4.66 -11.37
CA SER A 364 -8.97 3.90 -12.10
C SER A 364 -9.16 4.46 -13.50
N GLN A 365 -9.53 3.60 -14.44
CA GLN A 365 -9.85 4.00 -15.81
C GLN A 365 -11.11 3.27 -16.29
N PRO A 366 -12.01 3.96 -17.03
CA PRO A 366 -13.16 3.31 -17.61
C PRO A 366 -12.73 2.39 -18.76
N ILE A 367 -13.41 1.25 -18.89
CA ILE A 367 -13.24 0.35 -20.04
C ILE A 367 -14.27 0.76 -21.11
N PRO A 368 -13.87 1.18 -22.32
CA PRO A 368 -14.77 1.78 -23.32
C PRO A 368 -15.57 0.73 -24.11
N VAL A 369 -16.33 -0.13 -23.42
CA VAL A 369 -17.16 -1.17 -24.06
C VAL A 369 -18.46 -0.64 -24.66
N THR A 370 -18.82 0.61 -24.41
CA THR A 370 -19.99 1.28 -25.01
C THR A 370 -19.73 1.81 -26.42
N HIS A 371 -18.52 1.62 -26.95
CA HIS A 371 -18.16 2.02 -28.30
C HIS A 371 -18.90 1.15 -29.34
N GLU A 372 -19.24 1.73 -30.50
CA GLU A 372 -19.99 1.03 -31.57
C GLU A 372 -19.31 -0.25 -32.07
N LEU A 373 -17.99 -0.35 -31.89
CA LEU A 373 -17.19 -1.55 -32.17
C LEU A 373 -17.71 -2.80 -31.45
N PHE A 374 -18.35 -2.63 -30.29
CA PHE A 374 -18.85 -3.73 -29.45
C PHE A 374 -20.36 -3.98 -29.62
N ALA A 375 -20.92 -3.73 -30.81
CA ALA A 375 -22.35 -3.89 -31.10
C ALA A 375 -22.93 -5.30 -30.82
N GLY A 376 -22.10 -6.34 -30.75
CA GLY A 376 -22.53 -7.71 -30.48
C GLY A 376 -22.82 -8.03 -29.00
N MET A 377 -22.38 -7.20 -28.06
CA MET A 377 -22.55 -7.41 -26.62
C MET A 377 -23.43 -6.32 -26.00
N LYS A 378 -24.27 -6.69 -25.04
CA LYS A 378 -25.02 -5.72 -24.23
C LYS A 378 -24.18 -5.30 -23.04
N THR A 379 -23.90 -4.01 -22.94
CA THR A 379 -23.02 -3.44 -21.91
C THR A 379 -23.77 -2.43 -21.06
N SER A 380 -23.46 -2.39 -19.76
CA SER A 380 -23.94 -1.37 -18.82
C SER A 380 -22.84 -1.01 -17.83
N SER A 381 -22.92 0.18 -17.22
CA SER A 381 -22.03 0.56 -16.13
C SER A 381 -22.34 -0.25 -14.88
N PHE A 382 -21.31 -0.59 -14.12
CA PHE A 382 -21.43 -1.36 -12.88
C PHE A 382 -20.70 -0.64 -11.76
N SER A 383 -21.43 -0.14 -10.76
CA SER A 383 -20.83 0.52 -9.61
C SER A 383 -20.52 -0.50 -8.50
N ILE A 384 -19.33 -0.42 -7.92
CA ILE A 384 -18.97 -1.24 -6.76
C ILE A 384 -19.40 -0.51 -5.49
N PRO A 385 -20.33 -1.08 -4.69
CA PRO A 385 -20.75 -0.46 -3.44
C PRO A 385 -19.59 -0.24 -2.47
N GLY A 386 -19.55 0.92 -1.81
CA GLY A 386 -18.62 1.21 -0.72
C GLY A 386 -17.20 1.64 -1.12
N ILE A 387 -16.83 1.55 -2.40
CA ILE A 387 -15.48 1.91 -2.87
C ILE A 387 -15.49 3.10 -3.84
N GLY A 388 -16.58 3.30 -4.59
CA GLY A 388 -16.69 4.43 -5.52
C GLY A 388 -15.88 4.27 -6.80
N VAL A 389 -15.44 3.05 -7.13
CA VAL A 389 -14.85 2.71 -8.44
C VAL A 389 -15.95 2.11 -9.32
N ASN A 390 -15.97 2.54 -10.58
CA ASN A 390 -16.90 2.05 -11.59
C ASN A 390 -16.22 1.02 -12.49
N GLY A 391 -16.92 -0.08 -12.71
CA GLY A 391 -16.60 -1.09 -13.71
C GLY A 391 -17.67 -1.16 -14.79
N ILE A 392 -17.66 -2.28 -15.50
CA ILE A 392 -18.58 -2.59 -16.58
C ILE A 392 -19.23 -3.96 -16.35
N PHE A 393 -20.42 -4.13 -16.90
CA PHE A 393 -21.13 -5.38 -17.00
C PHE A 393 -21.49 -5.64 -18.46
N ALA A 394 -21.00 -6.74 -19.02
CA ALA A 394 -21.19 -7.12 -20.41
C ALA A 394 -21.79 -8.53 -20.54
N THR A 395 -22.71 -8.71 -21.48
CA THR A 395 -23.33 -10.00 -21.79
C THR A 395 -23.39 -10.25 -23.29
N GLN A 396 -23.17 -11.50 -23.71
CA GLN A 396 -23.20 -11.91 -25.11
C GLN A 396 -23.68 -13.37 -25.25
N GLY A 397 -24.60 -13.63 -26.19
CA GLY A 397 -25.07 -14.97 -26.51
C GLY A 397 -24.26 -15.62 -27.64
N ASP A 398 -24.17 -16.95 -27.61
CA ASP A 398 -23.65 -17.78 -28.70
C ASP A 398 -24.76 -18.70 -29.22
N ILE A 399 -25.08 -18.55 -30.50
CA ILE A 399 -26.13 -19.32 -31.18
C ILE A 399 -25.77 -20.80 -31.36
N ASN A 400 -24.49 -21.13 -31.49
CA ASN A 400 -24.07 -22.51 -31.78
C ASN A 400 -24.31 -23.44 -30.59
N THR A 401 -24.09 -22.92 -29.38
CA THR A 401 -24.17 -23.67 -28.13
C THR A 401 -25.40 -23.32 -27.31
N LEU A 402 -26.18 -22.33 -27.74
CA LEU A 402 -27.29 -21.74 -26.98
C LEU A 402 -26.84 -21.34 -25.55
N SER A 403 -25.63 -20.79 -25.44
CA SER A 403 -25.05 -20.32 -24.18
C SER A 403 -24.99 -18.79 -24.14
N GLY A 404 -24.97 -18.23 -22.94
CA GLY A 404 -24.77 -16.82 -22.68
C GLY A 404 -23.55 -16.60 -21.80
N LYS A 405 -22.63 -15.74 -22.23
CA LYS A 405 -21.44 -15.33 -21.48
C LYS A 405 -21.70 -13.99 -20.80
N CYS A 406 -21.28 -13.89 -19.54
CA CYS A 406 -21.37 -12.69 -18.73
C CYS A 406 -19.97 -12.33 -18.20
N ARG A 407 -19.62 -11.04 -18.26
CA ARG A 407 -18.36 -10.50 -17.76
C ARG A 407 -18.61 -9.24 -16.94
N ILE A 408 -18.12 -9.23 -15.70
CA ILE A 408 -17.97 -8.01 -14.89
C ILE A 408 -16.49 -7.68 -14.87
N ALA A 409 -16.13 -6.45 -15.25
CA ALA A 409 -14.73 -6.03 -15.29
C ALA A 409 -14.53 -4.68 -14.60
N VAL A 410 -13.43 -4.54 -13.88
CA VAL A 410 -13.05 -3.31 -13.16
C VAL A 410 -11.56 -3.09 -13.39
N TRP A 411 -11.19 -1.88 -13.81
CA TRP A 411 -9.79 -1.57 -14.11
C TRP A 411 -9.24 -0.53 -13.15
N TYR A 412 -8.35 -0.97 -12.28
CA TYR A 412 -7.79 -0.17 -11.21
C TYR A 412 -6.34 -0.56 -10.90
N SER A 413 -5.64 0.32 -10.19
CA SER A 413 -4.30 0.08 -9.67
C SER A 413 -4.06 0.91 -8.42
N ALA A 414 -3.53 0.29 -7.37
CA ALA A 414 -3.09 1.00 -6.17
C ALA A 414 -1.66 1.52 -6.37
N CYS A 415 -1.47 2.83 -6.27
CA CYS A 415 -0.17 3.46 -6.40
C CYS A 415 0.24 4.10 -5.06
N ALA A 416 1.40 3.69 -4.54
CA ALA A 416 2.03 4.34 -3.38
C ALA A 416 2.79 5.58 -3.87
N VAL A 417 2.15 6.75 -3.86
CA VAL A 417 2.74 8.01 -4.35
C VAL A 417 3.88 8.46 -3.44
N ARG A 418 3.73 8.27 -2.12
CA ARG A 418 4.75 8.60 -1.12
C ARG A 418 5.08 7.36 -0.27
N PRO A 419 5.92 6.44 -0.77
CA PRO A 419 6.34 5.26 -0.02
C PRO A 419 7.00 5.62 1.32
N GLU A 420 7.63 6.79 1.39
CA GLU A 420 8.33 7.29 2.57
C GLU A 420 7.44 7.61 3.78
N ALA A 421 6.14 7.81 3.53
CA ALA A 421 5.11 8.13 4.52
C ALA A 421 4.14 6.96 4.75
N ILE A 422 4.48 5.78 4.21
CA ILE A 422 3.80 4.53 4.48
C ILE A 422 4.70 3.72 5.41
N GLY A 423 4.10 3.13 6.43
CA GLY A 423 4.79 2.30 7.38
C GLY A 423 4.14 0.97 7.66
N VAL A 424 4.98 0.07 8.17
CA VAL A 424 4.58 -1.25 8.63
C VAL A 424 5.05 -1.46 10.07
N GLY A 425 4.12 -1.91 10.90
CA GLY A 425 4.36 -2.40 12.25
C GLY A 425 4.55 -3.92 12.23
N LEU A 426 5.70 -4.38 12.71
CA LEU A 426 6.07 -5.78 12.86
C LEU A 426 6.35 -6.11 14.34
N PRO A 427 5.34 -6.49 15.13
CA PRO A 427 5.58 -7.06 16.44
C PRO A 427 6.16 -8.49 16.32
N ASN A 428 6.74 -8.99 17.42
CA ASN A 428 7.25 -10.35 17.54
C ASN A 428 8.41 -10.71 16.58
N GLN A 429 9.38 -9.80 16.41
CA GLN A 429 10.57 -9.98 15.56
C GLN A 429 11.77 -10.48 16.35
N ALA A 430 11.60 -11.61 17.05
CA ALA A 430 12.70 -12.33 17.68
C ALA A 430 13.39 -13.26 16.67
N ALA A 431 14.72 -13.38 16.75
CA ALA A 431 15.53 -14.23 15.88
C ALA A 431 15.41 -15.72 16.18
#